data_AF-A0A120A1V5-F1
#
_entry.id   AF-A0A120A1V5-F1
#
_cell.length_a   1.000
_cell.length_b   1.000
_cell.length_c   1.000
_cell.angle_alpha   90.00
_cell.angle_beta   90.00
_cell.angle_gamma   90.00
#
_symmetry.space_group_name_H-M   'P 1'
#
loop_
_entity.id
_entity.type
_entity.pdbx_description
1 polymer ?
#
loop_
_entity_poly.entity_id
_entity_poly.type
_entity_poly.pdbx_seq_one_letter_code
_entity_poly.pdbx_strand_id
1 'polypeptide(L)'
;MFAGGSRSFSVFPLRVVYLPVEELEADASILISVSKRRFKRAVKRNRVKRQIREAYRVNKHELLNALAEKKCRLAIAFIYLSDQLTESSVIEERVKTALARIVEKVTVSDANMAAVAPMKP
;
A
#
# COMPACT_ATOMS: atom_id res chain seq x y z
N MET A 1 -1.65 14.84 -1.11
CA MET A 1 -1.16 13.49 -1.46
C MET A 1 -2.26 12.49 -1.81
N PHE A 2 -3.50 12.64 -1.32
CA PHE A 2 -4.63 11.80 -1.79
C PHE A 2 -5.86 12.67 -2.10
N ALA A 3 -5.89 13.25 -3.30
CA ALA A 3 -7.07 13.90 -3.87
C ALA A 3 -7.11 13.54 -5.36
N GLY A 4 -8.27 13.07 -5.84
CA GLY A 4 -8.54 12.75 -7.26
C GLY A 4 -7.84 11.48 -7.78
N GLY A 5 -8.39 10.29 -7.51
CA GLY A 5 -7.96 9.03 -8.15
C GLY A 5 -7.38 7.95 -7.23
N SER A 6 -7.18 8.25 -5.94
CA SER A 6 -6.70 7.26 -4.97
C SER A 6 -7.79 6.23 -4.65
N ARG A 7 -7.46 4.94 -4.77
CA ARG A 7 -8.35 3.84 -4.40
C ARG A 7 -7.96 3.30 -3.04
N SER A 8 -8.94 2.80 -2.30
CA SER A 8 -8.67 2.23 -0.99
C SER A 8 -9.54 1.03 -0.69
N PHE A 9 -9.03 0.13 0.13
CA PHE A 9 -9.77 -0.99 0.68
C PHE A 9 -9.23 -1.33 2.07
N SER A 10 -10.01 -2.09 2.83
CA SER A 10 -9.62 -2.49 4.19
C SER A 10 -9.46 -4.01 4.24
N VAL A 11 -8.39 -4.45 4.88
CA VAL A 11 -8.08 -5.84 5.23
C VAL A 11 -7.67 -5.80 6.69
N PHE A 12 -8.66 -5.87 7.59
CA PHE A 12 -8.44 -5.64 9.03
C PHE A 12 -7.27 -6.48 9.56
N PRO A 13 -6.30 -5.89 10.30
CA PRO A 13 -6.31 -4.55 10.88
C PRO A 13 -5.68 -3.45 10.01
N LEU A 14 -5.44 -3.70 8.73
CA LEU A 14 -4.82 -2.75 7.79
C LEU A 14 -5.88 -2.10 6.89
N ARG A 15 -5.75 -0.80 6.66
CA ARG A 15 -6.35 -0.12 5.52
C ARG A 15 -5.27 0.21 4.52
N VAL A 16 -5.56 -0.05 3.27
CA VAL A 16 -4.62 0.13 2.16
C VAL A 16 -5.19 1.17 1.24
N VAL A 17 -4.38 2.18 0.94
CA VAL A 17 -4.68 3.21 -0.06
C VAL A 17 -3.62 3.08 -1.13
N TYR A 18 -4.00 3.09 -2.39
CA TYR A 18 -3.06 3.03 -3.50
C TYR A 18 -3.45 4.03 -4.59
N LEU A 19 -2.44 4.57 -5.25
CA LEU A 19 -2.57 5.60 -6.27
C LEU A 19 -1.55 5.29 -7.38
N PRO A 20 -1.99 5.12 -8.63
CA PRO A 20 -1.10 5.15 -9.79
C PRO A 20 -0.42 6.51 -9.91
N VAL A 21 0.88 6.51 -10.13
CA VAL A 21 1.70 7.73 -10.26
C VAL A 21 2.58 7.55 -11.48
N GLU A 22 2.69 8.60 -12.30
CA GLU A 22 3.51 8.56 -13.51
C GLU A 22 5.00 8.72 -13.17
N GLU A 23 5.32 9.61 -12.23
CA GLU A 23 6.70 9.97 -11.87
C GLU A 23 7.05 9.48 -10.45
N LEU A 24 7.82 8.40 -10.39
CA LEU A 24 8.33 7.81 -9.16
C LEU A 24 9.71 7.21 -9.46
N GLU A 25 10.66 7.39 -8.54
CA GLU A 25 12.01 6.81 -8.66
C GLU A 25 12.00 5.27 -8.59
N ALA A 26 10.96 4.68 -8.01
CA ALA A 26 10.79 3.25 -7.86
C ALA A 26 9.40 2.81 -8.34
N ASP A 27 9.29 1.59 -8.86
CA ASP A 27 8.02 1.05 -9.40
C ASP A 27 6.90 1.01 -8.33
N ALA A 28 7.27 0.81 -7.07
CA ALA A 28 6.35 0.91 -5.95
C ALA A 28 6.97 1.67 -4.78
N SER A 29 6.29 2.73 -4.33
CA SER A 29 6.64 3.48 -3.12
C SER A 29 5.64 3.20 -2.00
N ILE A 30 6.14 2.91 -0.79
CA ILE A 30 5.30 2.59 0.36
C ILE A 30 5.36 3.65 1.46
N LEU A 31 4.19 3.97 2.00
CA LEU A 31 4.01 4.79 3.19
C LEU A 31 3.34 3.95 4.29
N ILE A 32 3.80 4.06 5.53
CA ILE A 32 3.17 3.34 6.66
C ILE A 32 2.77 4.33 7.75
N SER A 33 1.47 4.41 7.98
CA SER A 33 0.85 5.25 9.01
C SER A 33 0.29 4.40 10.14
N VAL A 34 0.62 4.79 11.38
CA VAL A 34 0.11 4.17 12.61
C VAL A 34 -0.39 5.28 13.52
N SER A 35 -1.62 5.13 14.03
CA SER A 35 -2.28 6.17 14.82
C SER A 35 -1.53 6.49 16.12
N LYS A 36 -1.24 7.79 16.32
CA LYS A 36 -0.68 8.29 17.59
C LYS A 36 -1.70 8.24 18.74
N ARG A 37 -3.00 8.34 18.43
CA ARG A 37 -4.09 8.28 19.41
C ARG A 37 -4.20 6.88 20.04
N ARG A 38 -4.12 5.83 19.22
CA ARG A 38 -4.19 4.43 19.67
C ARG A 38 -2.88 3.96 20.32
N PHE A 39 -1.73 4.23 19.70
CA PHE A 39 -0.43 3.88 20.25
C PHE A 39 0.32 5.12 20.73
N LYS A 40 0.13 5.45 22.02
CA LYS A 40 0.82 6.58 22.67
C LYS A 40 2.35 6.37 22.70
N ARG A 41 2.81 5.14 22.97
CA ARG A 41 4.24 4.79 23.04
C ARG A 41 4.84 4.61 21.65
N ALA A 42 5.91 5.35 21.35
CA ALA A 42 6.61 5.30 20.07
C ALA A 42 7.14 3.88 19.74
N VAL A 43 7.63 3.15 20.75
CA VAL A 43 8.15 1.79 20.58
C VAL A 43 7.10 0.84 20.00
N LYS A 44 5.85 0.92 20.46
CA LYS A 44 4.74 0.10 19.94
C LYS A 44 4.43 0.42 18.48
N ARG A 45 4.37 1.72 18.12
CA ARG A 45 4.19 2.14 16.72
C ARG A 45 5.33 1.63 15.83
N ASN A 46 6.57 1.75 16.30
CA ASN A 46 7.74 1.33 15.54
C ASN A 46 7.77 -0.19 15.35
N ARG A 47 7.31 -0.97 16.34
CA ARG A 47 7.11 -2.43 16.19
C ARG A 47 6.15 -2.73 15.05
N VAL A 48 4.95 -2.13 15.04
CA VAL A 48 3.96 -2.34 13.98
C VAL A 48 4.52 -1.91 12.61
N LYS A 49 5.16 -0.74 12.52
CA LYS A 49 5.80 -0.28 11.28
C LYS A 49 6.91 -1.21 10.80
N ARG A 50 7.67 -1.85 11.71
CA ARG A 50 8.68 -2.85 11.35
C ARG A 50 8.04 -4.12 10.82
N GLN A 51 7.01 -4.65 11.49
CA GLN A 51 6.28 -5.84 11.03
C GLN A 51 5.71 -5.66 9.63
N ILE A 52 5.06 -4.52 9.35
CA ILE A 52 4.51 -4.22 8.01
C ILE A 52 5.62 -4.09 6.96
N ARG A 53 6.75 -3.44 7.29
CA ARG A 53 7.89 -3.31 6.36
C ARG A 53 8.51 -4.65 6.01
N GLU A 54 8.73 -5.52 7.01
CA GLU A 54 9.30 -6.85 6.74
C GLU A 54 8.36 -7.71 5.91
N ALA A 55 7.07 -7.72 6.26
CA ALA A 55 6.06 -8.42 5.47
C ALA A 55 6.03 -7.93 4.02
N TYR A 56 6.09 -6.62 3.79
CA TYR A 56 6.19 -6.07 2.44
C TYR A 56 7.50 -6.47 1.75
N ARG A 57 8.64 -6.36 2.43
CA ARG A 57 9.97 -6.66 1.87
C ARG A 57 10.05 -8.09 1.33
N VAL A 58 9.45 -9.05 2.04
CA VAL A 58 9.43 -10.47 1.63
C VAL A 58 8.47 -10.71 0.46
N ASN A 59 7.31 -10.05 0.45
CA ASN A 59 6.24 -10.34 -0.51
C ASN A 59 6.16 -9.36 -1.71
N LYS A 60 7.06 -8.36 -1.80
CA LYS A 60 6.98 -7.31 -2.85
C LYS A 60 7.20 -7.81 -4.28
N HIS A 61 7.86 -8.95 -4.45
CA HIS A 61 8.28 -9.44 -5.77
C HIS A 61 7.09 -9.62 -6.73
N GLU A 62 6.00 -10.20 -6.25
CA GLU A 62 4.77 -10.41 -7.04
C GLU A 62 4.18 -9.08 -7.52
N LEU A 63 4.15 -8.08 -6.64
CA LEU A 63 3.65 -6.74 -6.98
C LEU A 63 4.57 -6.05 -7.99
N LEU A 64 5.88 -6.07 -7.77
CA LEU A 64 6.86 -5.40 -8.64
C LEU A 64 6.86 -5.99 -10.05
N ASN A 65 6.74 -7.31 -10.17
CA ASN A 65 6.66 -7.97 -11.47
C ASN A 65 5.41 -7.52 -12.25
N ALA A 66 4.23 -7.51 -11.59
CA ALA A 66 3.00 -7.05 -12.21
C ALA A 66 3.06 -5.56 -12.61
N LEU A 67 3.77 -4.73 -11.85
CA LEU A 67 3.97 -3.31 -12.16
C LEU A 67 4.93 -3.11 -13.34
N ALA A 68 6.02 -3.88 -13.38
CA ALA A 68 7.00 -3.83 -14.46
C ALA A 68 6.36 -4.25 -15.80
N GLU A 69 5.56 -5.31 -15.82
CA GLU A 69 4.83 -5.77 -17.01
C GLU A 69 3.90 -4.68 -17.57
N LYS A 70 3.24 -3.93 -16.69
CA LYS A 70 2.29 -2.87 -17.04
C LYS A 70 2.93 -1.49 -17.22
N LYS A 71 4.24 -1.37 -17.00
CA LYS A 71 4.99 -0.09 -17.00
C LYS A 71 4.30 1.00 -16.17
N CYS A 72 3.67 0.62 -15.05
CA CYS A 72 2.97 1.55 -14.18
C CYS A 72 3.63 1.61 -12.81
N ARG A 73 3.61 2.79 -12.19
CA ARG A 73 4.17 2.98 -10.85
C ARG A 73 3.06 3.24 -9.85
N LEU A 74 3.24 2.75 -8.63
CA LEU A 74 2.22 2.84 -7.57
C LEU A 74 2.78 3.45 -6.29
N ALA A 75 2.06 4.43 -5.75
CA ALA A 75 2.19 4.86 -4.37
C ALA A 75 1.18 4.09 -3.50
N ILE A 76 1.65 3.36 -2.49
CA ILE A 76 0.83 2.54 -1.60
C ILE A 76 1.01 3.04 -0.17
N ALA A 77 -0.10 3.30 0.52
CA ALA A 77 -0.11 3.64 1.94
C ALA A 77 -0.82 2.56 2.77
N PHE A 78 -0.10 1.99 3.73
CA PHE A 78 -0.64 1.11 4.77
C PHE A 78 -0.99 1.93 6.01
N ILE A 79 -2.24 1.83 6.45
CA ILE A 79 -2.78 2.53 7.63
C ILE A 79 -3.23 1.48 8.63
N TYR A 80 -2.58 1.42 9.80
CA TYR A 80 -2.96 0.48 10.84
C TYR A 80 -4.17 0.97 11.64
N LEU A 81 -5.27 0.22 11.59
CA LEU A 81 -6.57 0.58 12.15
C LEU A 81 -6.78 0.11 13.59
N SER A 82 -6.13 -0.98 14.02
CA SER A 82 -6.29 -1.52 15.37
C SER A 82 -5.53 -0.72 16.44
N ASP A 83 -5.91 -0.88 17.71
CA ASP A 83 -5.20 -0.41 18.92
C ASP A 83 -4.43 -1.54 19.63
N GLN A 84 -4.57 -2.78 19.17
CA GLN A 84 -3.88 -3.94 19.70
C GLN A 84 -2.62 -4.27 18.90
N LEU A 85 -1.63 -4.86 19.58
CA LEU A 85 -0.45 -5.43 18.93
C LEU A 85 -0.81 -6.82 18.42
N THR A 86 -0.89 -6.97 17.10
CA THR A 86 -1.02 -8.28 16.46
C THR A 86 0.32 -8.96 16.26
N GLU A 87 0.27 -10.28 16.17
CA GLU A 87 1.41 -11.11 15.84
C GLU A 87 1.92 -10.83 14.42
N SER A 88 3.21 -11.07 14.21
CA SER A 88 3.86 -10.82 12.92
C SER A 88 3.25 -11.66 11.81
N SER A 89 2.93 -12.93 12.09
CA SER A 89 2.34 -13.87 11.13
C SER A 89 0.99 -13.37 10.60
N VAL A 90 0.15 -12.82 11.49
CA VAL A 90 -1.13 -12.23 11.10
C VAL A 90 -0.92 -10.99 10.25
N ILE A 91 0.03 -10.11 10.60
CA ILE A 91 0.34 -8.93 9.77
C ILE A 91 0.82 -9.35 8.39
N GLU A 92 1.67 -10.36 8.32
CA GLU A 92 2.21 -10.89 7.06
C GLU A 92 1.11 -11.41 6.14
N GLU A 93 0.22 -12.26 6.65
CA GLU A 93 -0.91 -12.79 5.90
C GLU A 93 -1.81 -11.67 5.36
N ARG A 94 -2.06 -10.64 6.19
CA ARG A 94 -2.89 -9.48 5.81
C ARG A 94 -2.20 -8.60 4.77
N VAL A 95 -0.89 -8.43 4.85
CA VAL A 95 -0.10 -7.72 3.83
C VAL A 95 -0.09 -8.51 2.52
N LYS A 96 0.13 -9.82 2.55
CA LYS A 96 0.08 -10.67 1.35
C LYS A 96 -1.28 -10.59 0.67
N THR A 97 -2.36 -10.73 1.44
CA THR A 97 -3.74 -10.56 0.94
C THR A 97 -3.95 -9.17 0.34
N ALA A 98 -3.42 -8.13 0.97
CA ALA A 98 -3.51 -6.77 0.44
C ALA A 98 -2.76 -6.59 -0.88
N LEU A 99 -1.54 -7.12 -1.00
CA LEU A 99 -0.75 -7.03 -2.22
C LEU A 99 -1.41 -7.78 -3.37
N ALA A 100 -1.90 -9.00 -3.14
CA ALA A 100 -2.64 -9.78 -4.13
C ALA A 100 -3.88 -9.02 -4.64
N ARG A 101 -4.64 -8.40 -3.74
CA ARG A 101 -5.81 -7.57 -4.11
C ARG A 101 -5.41 -6.31 -4.88
N ILE A 102 -4.25 -5.72 -4.63
CA ILE A 102 -3.76 -4.60 -5.45
C ILE A 102 -3.46 -5.10 -6.85
N VAL A 103 -2.71 -6.20 -6.99
CA VAL A 103 -2.36 -6.79 -8.29
C VAL A 103 -3.63 -7.09 -9.09
N GLU A 104 -4.60 -7.78 -8.49
CA GLU A 104 -5.90 -8.07 -9.11
C GLU A 104 -6.64 -6.79 -9.56
N LYS A 105 -6.65 -5.75 -8.73
CA LYS A 105 -7.32 -4.50 -9.12
C LYS A 105 -6.55 -3.71 -10.18
N VAL A 106 -5.23 -3.83 -10.22
CA VAL A 106 -4.38 -3.21 -11.24
C VAL A 106 -4.50 -3.96 -12.57
N THR A 107 -4.68 -5.29 -12.56
CA THR A 107 -4.97 -6.07 -13.76
C THR A 107 -6.36 -5.75 -14.33
N VAL A 108 -7.37 -5.61 -13.47
CA VAL A 108 -8.76 -5.38 -13.92
C VAL A 108 -9.04 -3.92 -14.33
N SER A 109 -8.25 -2.95 -13.85
CA SER A 109 -8.59 -1.52 -14.01
C SER A 109 -7.96 -0.81 -15.21
N ASP A 110 -7.40 -1.56 -16.15
CA ASP A 110 -6.93 -1.05 -17.44
C ASP A 110 -8.03 -0.31 -18.22
N ALA A 111 -9.32 -0.48 -17.88
CA ALA A 111 -10.44 0.20 -18.52
C ALA A 111 -10.61 1.70 -18.19
N ASN A 112 -9.96 2.24 -17.14
CA ASN A 112 -10.20 3.63 -16.68
C ASN A 112 -8.92 4.48 -16.51
N MET A 113 -7.78 4.06 -17.08
CA MET A 113 -6.47 4.69 -16.85
C MET A 113 -6.10 5.82 -17.82
N ALA A 114 -7.03 6.29 -18.67
CA ALA A 114 -6.77 7.34 -19.67
C ALA A 114 -7.09 8.78 -19.22
N ALA A 115 -7.44 9.03 -17.95
CA ALA A 115 -8.11 10.27 -17.55
C ALA A 115 -7.41 11.13 -16.47
N VAL A 116 -6.08 11.10 -16.35
CA VAL A 116 -5.36 12.10 -15.55
C VAL A 116 -4.12 12.60 -16.29
N ALA A 117 -4.33 13.22 -17.45
CA ALA A 117 -3.40 14.21 -17.96
C ALA A 117 -3.76 15.58 -17.36
N PRO A 118 -2.88 16.26 -16.63
CA PRO A 118 -2.86 17.70 -16.59
C PRO A 118 -1.85 18.18 -17.63
N MET A 119 -2.38 18.46 -18.80
CA MET A 119 -1.86 19.43 -19.76
C MET A 119 -1.33 20.67 -19.03
N LYS A 120 -0.06 21.04 -19.26
CA LYS A 120 0.41 22.39 -19.65
C LYS A 120 1.87 22.69 -19.25
N PRO A 121 2.48 23.74 -19.83
CA PRO A 121 2.25 24.35 -21.15
C PRO A 121 3.39 24.07 -22.14
#